data_AF-A0A9X7GFV7-F1
#
_entry.id   AF-A0A9X7GFV7-F1
#
_cell.length_a   1.000
_cell.length_b   1.000
_cell.length_c   1.000
_cell.angle_alpha   90.00
_cell.angle_beta   90.00
_cell.angle_gamma   90.00
#
_symmetry.space_group_name_H-M   'P 1'
#
loop_
_entity.id
_entity.type
_entity.pdbx_description
1 polymer ?
#
loop_
_entity_poly.entity_id
_entity_poly.type
_entity_poly.pdbx_seq_one_letter_code
_entity_poly.pdbx_strand_id
1 'polypeptide(L)'
;MKTLEQVIEMHESKTLDGRDLSRLAMFVPEESLHLIGVSLKEEYKGTHKHIAFTKENVLKQLEEDVSFAFEKALNQRGLSAGLMFDVVMMWNWILEDGLENWNTNEYAQYGLPLFKATAIKYGFDNPIGEDTGSESKFAC
;
A
#
# COMPACT_ATOMS: atom_id res chain seq x y z
N MET A 1 -4.14 -7.73 -12.74
CA MET A 1 -4.64 -6.56 -12.01
C MET A 1 -6.15 -6.60 -12.01
N LYS A 2 -6.71 -6.51 -10.80
CA LYS A 2 -8.15 -6.47 -10.55
C LYS A 2 -8.78 -5.22 -11.16
N THR A 3 -10.06 -5.32 -11.53
CA THR A 3 -10.86 -4.12 -11.86
C THR A 3 -11.22 -3.35 -10.60
N LEU A 4 -11.62 -2.09 -10.74
CA LEU A 4 -12.03 -1.29 -9.60
C LEU A 4 -13.24 -1.91 -8.88
N GLU A 5 -14.17 -2.49 -9.65
CA GLU A 5 -15.34 -3.19 -9.12
C GLU A 5 -14.93 -4.39 -8.26
N GLN A 6 -13.99 -5.22 -8.74
CA GLN A 6 -13.45 -6.35 -7.98
C GLN A 6 -12.77 -5.88 -6.68
N VAL A 7 -12.04 -4.76 -6.73
CA VAL A 7 -11.41 -4.20 -5.53
C VAL A 7 -12.46 -3.71 -4.53
N ILE A 8 -13.48 -2.99 -4.98
CA ILE A 8 -14.56 -2.51 -4.12
C ILE A 8 -15.33 -3.67 -3.48
N GLU A 9 -15.60 -4.74 -4.22
CA GLU A 9 -16.37 -5.89 -3.73
C GLU A 9 -15.58 -6.80 -2.78
N MET A 10 -14.27 -6.96 -3.02
CA MET A 10 -13.46 -7.98 -2.35
C MET A 10 -12.47 -7.42 -1.32
N HIS A 11 -12.17 -6.13 -1.34
CA HIS A 11 -11.18 -5.55 -0.43
C HIS A 11 -11.70 -5.52 1.01
N GLU A 12 -10.92 -6.08 1.92
CA GLU A 12 -11.13 -5.94 3.35
C GLU A 12 -9.98 -5.13 3.94
N SER A 13 -10.30 -3.99 4.57
CA SER A 13 -9.28 -3.19 5.22
C SER A 13 -8.60 -3.95 6.34
N LYS A 14 -7.26 -3.92 6.34
CA LYS A 14 -6.42 -4.52 7.38
C LYS A 14 -5.73 -3.48 8.27
N THR A 15 -5.78 -2.20 7.89
CA THR A 15 -5.12 -1.13 8.65
C THR A 15 -6.04 -0.58 9.75
N LEU A 16 -5.48 -0.34 10.93
CA LEU A 16 -6.23 0.18 12.09
C LEU A 16 -6.69 1.63 11.92
N ASP A 17 -6.02 2.40 11.06
CA ASP A 17 -6.30 3.83 10.84
C ASP A 17 -6.95 4.11 9.47
N GLY A 18 -7.34 3.06 8.73
CA GLY A 18 -7.99 3.17 7.42
C GLY A 18 -7.09 3.81 6.35
N ARG A 19 -5.77 3.81 6.54
CA ARG A 19 -4.83 4.44 5.60
C ARG A 19 -4.84 3.77 4.22
N ASP A 20 -5.13 2.47 4.17
CA ASP A 20 -5.36 1.70 2.95
C ASP A 20 -6.64 2.18 2.25
N LEU A 21 -7.73 2.37 2.99
CA LEU A 21 -8.98 2.91 2.46
C LEU A 21 -8.82 4.33 1.93
N SER A 22 -8.06 5.18 2.64
CA SER A 22 -7.74 6.54 2.16
C SER A 22 -7.00 6.54 0.83
N ARG A 23 -6.17 5.53 0.58
CA ARG A 23 -5.42 5.38 -0.68
C ARG A 23 -6.32 4.84 -1.79
N LEU A 24 -7.16 3.85 -1.50
CA LEU A 24 -8.15 3.35 -2.44
C LEU A 24 -9.17 4.42 -2.83
N ALA A 25 -9.59 5.25 -1.88
CA ALA A 25 -10.54 6.34 -2.10
C ALA A 25 -10.09 7.29 -3.22
N MET A 26 -8.79 7.45 -3.45
CA MET A 26 -8.25 8.27 -4.54
C MET A 26 -8.69 7.79 -5.93
N PHE A 27 -9.05 6.51 -6.07
CA PHE A 27 -9.47 5.92 -7.33
C PHE A 27 -10.99 5.72 -7.45
N VAL A 28 -11.70 5.85 -6.33
CA VAL A 28 -13.15 5.59 -6.25
C VAL A 28 -13.90 6.91 -6.46
N PRO A 29 -14.88 6.96 -7.40
CA PRO A 29 -15.77 8.10 -7.56
C PRO A 29 -16.49 8.46 -6.25
N GLU A 30 -16.83 9.74 -6.06
CA GLU A 30 -17.40 10.22 -4.79
C GLU A 30 -18.66 9.46 -4.40
N GLU A 31 -19.54 9.23 -5.36
CA GLU A 31 -20.79 8.50 -5.22
C GLU A 31 -20.60 7.05 -4.76
N SER A 32 -19.41 6.48 -4.96
CA SER A 32 -19.06 5.10 -4.64
C SER A 32 -18.17 4.95 -3.40
N LEU A 33 -17.72 6.04 -2.77
CA LEU A 33 -16.84 5.99 -1.58
C LEU A 33 -17.45 5.17 -0.42
N HIS A 34 -18.78 5.23 -0.28
CA HIS A 34 -19.49 4.50 0.76
C HIS A 34 -19.34 2.97 0.63
N LEU A 35 -19.09 2.46 -0.58
CA LEU A 35 -18.90 1.03 -0.83
C LEU A 35 -17.60 0.50 -0.21
N ILE A 36 -16.60 1.36 -0.03
CA ILE A 36 -15.34 1.03 0.65
C ILE A 36 -15.33 1.51 2.11
N GLY A 37 -16.49 1.86 2.67
CA GLY A 37 -16.60 2.34 4.05
C GLY A 37 -16.11 3.78 4.28
N VAL A 38 -15.90 4.56 3.22
CA VAL A 38 -15.46 5.96 3.31
C VAL A 38 -16.65 6.89 3.12
N SER A 39 -16.79 7.87 4.01
CA SER A 39 -17.79 8.94 3.90
C SER A 39 -17.12 10.29 4.01
N LEU A 40 -17.48 11.22 3.13
CA LEU A 40 -17.06 12.62 3.25
C LEU A 40 -17.90 13.34 4.30
N LYS A 41 -17.27 14.27 5.02
CA LYS A 41 -18.02 15.23 5.83
C LYS A 41 -18.82 16.16 4.90
N GLU A 42 -19.94 16.68 5.40
CA GLU A 42 -20.86 17.52 4.59
C GLU A 42 -20.15 18.68 3.90
N GLU A 43 -19.18 19.33 4.59
CA GLU A 43 -18.42 20.45 4.04
C GLU A 43 -17.49 20.09 2.87
N TYR A 44 -17.23 18.80 2.63
CA TYR A 44 -16.36 18.30 1.56
C TYR A 44 -17.13 17.59 0.43
N LYS A 45 -18.45 17.45 0.52
CA LYS A 45 -19.24 16.83 -0.56
C LYS A 45 -19.13 17.64 -1.86
N GLY A 46 -19.00 16.94 -2.99
CA GLY A 46 -18.78 17.49 -4.32
C GLY A 46 -17.35 17.96 -4.58
N THR A 47 -16.43 17.79 -3.64
CA THR A 47 -15.03 18.23 -3.78
C THR A 47 -14.07 17.09 -4.08
N HIS A 48 -14.49 15.84 -3.89
CA HIS A 48 -13.62 14.68 -4.11
C HIS A 48 -13.32 14.50 -5.58
N LYS A 49 -12.03 14.41 -5.90
CA LYS A 49 -11.56 14.11 -7.24
C LYS A 49 -10.89 12.76 -7.19
N HIS A 50 -11.39 11.84 -8.01
CA HIS A 50 -10.74 10.57 -8.21
C HIS A 50 -9.80 10.62 -9.42
N ILE A 51 -8.75 9.81 -9.38
CA ILE A 51 -7.89 9.53 -10.52
C ILE A 51 -8.32 8.22 -11.19
N ALA A 52 -8.01 8.06 -12.47
CA ALA A 52 -8.36 6.85 -13.19
C ALA A 52 -7.67 5.62 -12.58
N PHE A 53 -8.42 4.54 -12.37
CA PHE A 53 -7.89 3.27 -11.87
C PHE A 53 -7.16 2.49 -12.97
N THR A 54 -5.94 2.92 -13.25
CA THR A 54 -5.06 2.28 -14.24
C THR A 54 -3.83 1.71 -13.54
N LYS A 55 -3.20 0.71 -14.16
CA LYS A 55 -1.95 0.13 -13.66
C LYS A 55 -0.88 1.18 -13.42
N GLU A 56 -0.74 2.15 -14.32
CA GLU A 56 0.22 3.26 -14.21
C GLU A 56 -0.03 4.10 -12.95
N ASN A 57 -1.28 4.51 -12.69
CA ASN A 57 -1.60 5.32 -11.52
C ASN A 57 -1.48 4.53 -10.21
N VAL A 58 -1.82 3.24 -10.21
CA VAL A 58 -1.62 2.35 -9.05
C VAL A 58 -0.12 2.18 -8.76
N LEU A 59 0.70 1.96 -9.78
CA LEU A 59 2.16 1.82 -9.61
C LEU A 59 2.77 3.11 -9.06
N LYS A 60 2.30 4.28 -9.49
CA LYS A 60 2.75 5.56 -8.95
C LYS A 60 2.46 5.71 -7.45
N GLN A 61 1.24 5.33 -7.02
CA GLN A 61 0.90 5.32 -5.58
C GLN A 61 1.73 4.29 -4.81
N LEU A 62 1.90 3.10 -5.39
CA LEU A 62 2.71 2.05 -4.78
C LEU A 62 4.18 2.47 -4.60
N GLU A 63 4.77 3.17 -5.57
CA GLU A 63 6.15 3.67 -5.47
C GLU A 63 6.32 4.61 -4.27
N GLU A 64 5.41 5.57 -4.11
CA GLU A 64 5.40 6.51 -2.97
C GLU A 64 5.21 5.76 -1.64
N ASP A 65 4.27 4.81 -1.60
CA ASP A 65 4.00 4.01 -0.41
C ASP A 65 5.15 3.06 -0.04
N VAL A 66 5.84 2.47 -1.03
CA VAL A 66 7.02 1.61 -0.79
C VAL A 66 8.18 2.44 -0.25
N SER A 67 8.43 3.62 -0.81
CA SER A 67 9.44 4.55 -0.29
C SER A 67 9.16 4.93 1.17
N PHE A 68 7.90 5.28 1.47
CA PHE A 68 7.48 5.57 2.84
C PHE A 68 7.56 4.35 3.75
N ALA A 69 7.25 3.15 3.26
CA ALA A 69 7.32 1.90 4.01
C ALA A 69 8.76 1.57 4.41
N PHE A 70 9.73 1.72 3.49
CA PHE A 70 11.15 1.63 3.80
C PHE A 70 11.55 2.63 4.89
N GLU A 71 11.13 3.89 4.78
CA GLU A 71 11.41 4.89 5.80
C GLU A 71 10.92 4.43 7.19
N LYS A 72 9.72 3.85 7.29
CA LYS A 72 9.19 3.36 8.58
C LYS A 72 9.92 2.13 9.10
N ALA A 73 10.24 1.19 8.23
CA ALA A 73 10.94 -0.03 8.59
C ALA A 73 12.37 0.25 9.06
N LEU A 74 13.12 1.07 8.33
CA LEU A 74 14.51 1.42 8.67
C LEU A 74 14.60 2.24 9.97
N ASN A 75 13.58 3.06 10.25
CA ASN A 75 13.45 3.76 11.54
C ASN A 75 12.78 2.91 12.64
N GLN A 76 12.56 1.61 12.41
CA GLN A 76 11.97 0.67 13.37
C GLN A 76 10.63 1.12 13.97
N ARG A 77 9.82 1.83 13.18
CA ARG A 77 8.51 2.33 13.63
C ARG A 77 7.47 1.22 13.53
N GLY A 78 7.51 0.26 14.45
CA GLY A 78 6.77 -1.00 14.40
C GLY A 78 5.30 -0.91 13.95
N LEU A 79 4.50 -0.04 14.59
CA LEU A 79 3.10 0.14 14.20
C LEU A 79 2.96 0.74 12.80
N SER A 80 3.75 1.76 12.48
CA SER A 80 3.66 2.41 11.16
C SER A 80 4.15 1.51 10.04
N ALA A 81 5.22 0.76 10.26
CA ALA A 81 5.77 -0.19 9.31
C ALA A 81 4.79 -1.36 9.07
N GLY A 82 4.12 -1.86 10.11
CA GLY A 82 3.08 -2.89 9.98
C GLY A 82 1.90 -2.42 9.14
N LEU A 83 1.39 -1.21 9.41
CA LEU A 83 0.29 -0.66 8.61
C LEU A 83 0.71 -0.39 7.15
N MET A 84 1.97 -0.05 6.89
CA MET A 84 2.48 0.09 5.52
C MET A 84 2.72 -1.26 4.85
N PHE A 85 3.05 -2.31 5.60
CA PHE A 85 3.12 -3.67 5.10
C PHE A 85 1.76 -4.12 4.56
N ASP A 86 0.68 -3.87 5.30
CA ASP A 86 -0.69 -4.13 4.83
C ASP A 86 -1.05 -3.33 3.57
N VAL A 87 -0.66 -2.05 3.50
CA VAL A 87 -0.87 -1.22 2.29
C VAL A 87 -0.13 -1.78 1.08
N VAL A 88 1.14 -2.16 1.22
CA VAL A 88 1.92 -2.72 0.11
C VAL A 88 1.39 -4.09 -0.31
N MET A 89 0.92 -4.92 0.63
CA MET A 89 0.21 -6.16 0.29
C MET A 89 -1.08 -5.90 -0.48
N MET A 90 -1.89 -4.93 -0.05
CA MET A 90 -3.11 -4.53 -0.76
C MET A 90 -2.79 -4.15 -2.21
N TRP A 91 -1.78 -3.30 -2.44
CA TRP A 91 -1.40 -2.92 -3.80
C TRP A 91 -0.92 -4.09 -4.64
N ASN A 92 -0.10 -4.98 -4.09
CA ASN A 92 0.32 -6.18 -4.80
C ASN A 92 -0.85 -7.13 -5.09
N TRP A 93 -1.81 -7.23 -4.16
CA TRP A 93 -3.06 -7.96 -4.36
C TRP A 93 -3.93 -7.37 -5.48
N ILE A 94 -3.96 -6.04 -5.60
CA ILE A 94 -4.62 -5.35 -6.72
C ILE A 94 -3.91 -5.64 -8.03
N LEU A 95 -2.58 -5.56 -8.07
CA LEU A 95 -1.79 -5.68 -9.29
C LEU A 95 -1.77 -7.12 -9.86
N GLU A 96 -1.78 -8.13 -8.99
CA GLU A 96 -1.76 -9.57 -9.37
C GLU A 96 -0.61 -9.97 -10.29
N ASP A 97 0.55 -9.34 -10.11
CA ASP A 97 1.72 -9.61 -10.96
C ASP A 97 2.67 -10.67 -10.36
N GLY A 98 2.28 -11.41 -9.31
CA GLY A 98 3.06 -12.49 -8.68
C GLY A 98 3.52 -12.19 -7.24
N LEU A 99 2.99 -11.12 -6.62
CA LEU A 99 3.21 -10.79 -5.20
C LEU A 99 1.90 -10.72 -4.39
N GLU A 100 0.75 -10.98 -5.02
CA GLU A 100 -0.59 -10.88 -4.45
C GLU A 100 -0.86 -11.84 -3.29
N ASN A 101 -0.11 -12.94 -3.20
CA ASN A 101 -0.28 -13.99 -2.20
C ASN A 101 0.87 -13.99 -1.17
N TRP A 102 1.51 -12.83 -0.92
CA TRP A 102 2.54 -12.72 0.09
C TRP A 102 2.02 -13.17 1.45
N ASN A 103 2.79 -13.98 2.17
CA ASN A 103 2.36 -14.52 3.45
C ASN A 103 2.38 -13.40 4.51
N THR A 104 1.23 -13.14 5.14
CA THR A 104 1.10 -12.09 6.16
C THR A 104 1.96 -12.35 7.40
N ASN A 105 2.37 -13.60 7.65
CA ASN A 105 3.29 -13.95 8.73
C ASN A 105 4.76 -13.63 8.40
N GLU A 106 5.08 -13.31 7.14
CA GLU A 106 6.42 -12.93 6.69
C GLU A 106 6.69 -11.42 6.90
N TYR A 107 6.27 -10.90 8.06
CA TYR A 107 6.59 -9.56 8.55
C TYR A 107 7.98 -9.55 9.24
N ALA A 108 8.95 -10.22 8.62
CA ALA A 108 10.32 -10.17 9.10
C ALA A 108 10.88 -8.76 8.87
N GLN A 109 11.69 -8.32 9.81
CA GLN A 109 12.45 -7.09 9.71
C GLN A 109 11.60 -5.83 9.40
N TYR A 110 10.51 -5.65 10.15
CA TYR A 110 9.51 -4.60 9.90
C TYR A 110 8.93 -4.58 8.47
N GLY A 111 8.92 -5.72 7.77
CA GLY A 111 8.34 -5.85 6.42
C GLY A 111 9.31 -5.61 5.26
N LEU A 112 10.60 -5.37 5.54
CA LEU A 112 11.63 -5.11 4.51
C LEU A 112 11.66 -6.13 3.36
N PRO A 113 11.47 -7.45 3.58
CA PRO A 113 11.47 -8.42 2.48
C PRO A 113 10.40 -8.14 1.40
N LEU A 114 9.17 -7.81 1.81
CA LEU A 114 8.09 -7.47 0.88
C LEU A 114 8.39 -6.16 0.15
N PHE A 115 8.88 -5.14 0.87
CA PHE A 115 9.20 -3.84 0.29
C PHE A 115 10.30 -3.97 -0.76
N LYS A 116 11.36 -4.74 -0.47
CA LYS A 116 12.42 -5.06 -1.42
C LYS A 116 11.91 -5.84 -2.63
N ALA A 117 11.12 -6.90 -2.41
CA ALA A 117 10.57 -7.70 -3.51
C ALA A 117 9.72 -6.84 -4.45
N THR A 118 8.89 -5.96 -3.87
CA THR A 118 8.05 -5.02 -4.61
C THR A 118 8.90 -4.00 -5.38
N ALA A 119 9.90 -3.40 -4.74
CA ALA A 119 10.80 -2.44 -5.37
C ALA A 119 11.55 -3.04 -6.56
N ILE A 120 12.15 -4.22 -6.39
CA ILE A 120 12.84 -4.94 -7.47
C ILE A 120 11.89 -5.24 -8.63
N LYS A 121 10.66 -5.69 -8.32
CA LYS A 121 9.69 -6.09 -9.33
C LYS A 121 9.29 -4.95 -10.26
N TYR A 122 9.12 -3.75 -9.72
CA TYR A 122 8.63 -2.59 -10.48
C TYR A 122 9.72 -1.55 -10.79
N GLY A 123 10.96 -1.80 -10.38
CA GLY A 123 12.09 -0.89 -10.62
C GLY A 123 12.07 0.37 -9.74
N PHE A 124 11.47 0.30 -8.55
CA PHE A 124 11.49 1.39 -7.58
C PHE A 124 12.82 1.46 -6.83
N ASP A 125 13.05 2.56 -6.11
CA ASP A 125 14.22 2.69 -5.24
C ASP A 125 14.25 1.60 -4.15
N ASN A 126 15.42 1.01 -3.95
CA ASN A 126 15.66 -0.04 -2.97
C ASN A 126 16.86 0.36 -2.09
N PRO A 127 16.62 1.06 -0.96
CA PRO A 127 17.68 1.64 -0.15
C PRO A 127 18.55 0.60 0.57
N ILE A 128 18.11 -0.66 0.64
CA ILE A 128 18.88 -1.75 1.25
C ILE A 128 19.69 -2.57 0.24
N GLY A 129 19.54 -2.31 -1.07
CA GLY A 129 20.27 -2.98 -2.14
C GLY A 129 20.18 -4.52 -2.04
N GLU A 130 21.34 -5.18 -2.08
CA GLU A 130 21.44 -6.64 -1.94
C GLU A 130 21.28 -7.15 -0.51
N ASP A 131 21.28 -6.26 0.51
CA ASP A 131 21.02 -6.68 1.88
C ASP A 131 19.62 -7.30 1.98
N THR A 132 19.51 -8.40 2.72
CA THR A 132 18.23 -9.08 2.95
C THR A 132 17.38 -8.40 4.01
N GLY A 133 17.90 -7.35 4.65
CA GLY A 133 17.19 -6.48 5.60
C GLY A 133 17.77 -6.48 7.02
N SER A 134 19.08 -6.67 7.20
CA SER A 134 19.71 -6.67 8.54
C SER A 134 19.54 -5.33 9.27
N GLU A 135 18.47 -5.21 10.05
CA GLU A 135 18.00 -3.98 10.71
C GLU A 135 19.08 -3.30 11.58
N SER A 136 19.92 -4.09 12.24
CA SER A 136 21.02 -3.61 13.08
C SER A 136 22.03 -2.75 12.33
N LYS A 137 22.10 -2.85 11.00
CA LYS A 137 23.00 -2.04 10.15
C LYS A 137 22.43 -0.67 9.81
N PHE A 138 21.10 -0.52 9.88
CA PHE A 138 20.37 0.68 9.45
C PHE A 138 19.67 1.41 10.61
N ALA A 139 19.67 0.80 11.79
CA ALA A 139 19.24 1.43 13.03
C ALA A 139 20.14 2.64 13.35
N CYS A 140 19.57 3.84 13.28
CA CYS A 140 20.20 5.09 13.72
C CYS A 140 20.14 5.23 15.25
#